data_AF-A0A850RBK2-F1
#
_entry.id   AF-A0A850RBK2-F1
#
_cell.length_a   1.000
_cell.length_b   1.000
_cell.length_c   1.000
_cell.angle_alpha   90.00
_cell.angle_beta   90.00
_cell.angle_gamma   90.00
#
_symmetry.space_group_name_H-M   'P 1'
#
loop_
_entity.id
_entity.type
_entity.pdbx_description
1 polymer ?
#
loop_
_entity_poly.entity_id
_entity_poly.type
_entity_poly.pdbx_seq_one_letter_code
_entity_poly.pdbx_strand_id
1 'polypeptide(L)'
;MSVVSRLPQLDHGGIWLLELNKFHADAVQTEQDRWLKFFTEGERLDPGALPTWMHTDEMKQAMSTLKAFSDKDRAYHAYQARQNYLREQRGIQRHLDELKTETEQQRAALEQARAEKEQAQAEKEQERAAKEQERAAKEQERAAKEQAQTRAEQERAAKEAALAEIARLKAQLQDQTRTH
;
A
#
# COMPACT_ATOMS: atom_id res chain seq x y z
N MET A 1 -22.41 66.10 11.06
CA MET A 1 -23.77 66.26 11.62
C MET A 1 -24.05 65.04 12.50
N SER A 2 -23.89 65.21 13.81
CA SER A 2 -24.14 64.17 14.79
C SER A 2 -25.64 64.06 15.04
N VAL A 3 -26.24 62.90 14.79
CA VAL A 3 -27.56 62.57 15.33
C VAL A 3 -27.33 61.95 16.70
N VAL A 4 -27.29 62.79 17.73
CA VAL A 4 -27.32 62.36 19.13
C VAL A 4 -28.77 62.42 19.57
N SER A 5 -29.47 61.29 19.50
CA SER A 5 -30.81 61.17 20.06
C SER A 5 -30.70 60.83 21.54
N ARG A 6 -30.99 61.81 22.41
CA ARG A 6 -31.09 61.64 23.87
C ARG A 6 -32.53 61.26 24.23
N LEU A 7 -32.74 60.06 24.77
CA LEU A 7 -33.99 59.69 25.45
C LEU A 7 -33.91 60.08 26.96
N PRO A 8 -34.98 60.57 27.60
CA PRO A 8 -34.90 61.09 28.97
C PRO A 8 -34.92 60.00 30.06
N GLN A 9 -33.85 60.02 30.86
CA GLN A 9 -33.67 59.75 32.30
C GLN A 9 -34.26 58.49 32.97
N LEU A 10 -33.35 57.56 33.31
CA LEU A 10 -33.23 57.08 34.70
C LEU A 10 -32.01 57.82 35.32
N ASP A 11 -32.11 58.25 36.58
CA ASP A 11 -31.10 59.06 37.30
C ASP A 11 -29.72 58.37 37.52
N HIS A 12 -29.49 57.24 36.86
CA HIS A 12 -28.30 56.39 37.04
C HIS A 12 -27.65 55.95 35.71
N GLY A 13 -28.13 56.46 34.57
CA GLY A 13 -27.54 56.15 33.27
C GLY A 13 -28.42 56.50 32.09
N GLY A 14 -27.78 56.94 31.00
CA GLY A 14 -28.41 57.12 29.69
C GLY A 14 -27.90 56.08 28.69
N ILE A 15 -28.76 55.65 27.77
CA ILE A 15 -28.36 54.80 26.64
C ILE A 15 -27.88 55.71 25.51
N TRP A 16 -26.67 55.45 25.01
CA TRP A 16 -26.06 56.18 23.91
C TRP A 16 -25.90 55.25 22.71
N LEU A 17 -26.39 55.65 21.55
CA LEU A 17 -26.03 55.01 20.27
C LEU A 17 -24.87 55.78 19.64
N LEU A 18 -23.83 55.06 19.26
CA LEU A 18 -22.59 55.64 18.73
C LEU A 18 -22.21 54.90 17.43
N GLU A 19 -21.82 55.64 16.40
CA GLU A 19 -21.28 55.08 15.16
C GLU A 19 -19.76 55.20 15.17
N LEU A 20 -19.07 54.09 15.45
CA LEU A 20 -17.63 54.08 15.74
C LEU A 20 -16.76 54.47 14.53
N ASN A 21 -17.21 54.14 13.32
CA ASN A 21 -16.55 54.48 12.04
C ASN A 21 -16.51 56.00 11.74
N LYS A 22 -17.35 56.82 12.40
CA LYS A 22 -17.44 58.27 12.17
C LYS A 22 -16.74 59.10 13.25
N PHE A 23 -16.14 58.46 14.25
CA PHE A 23 -15.46 59.12 15.35
C PHE A 23 -13.96 58.87 15.31
N HIS A 24 -13.21 59.98 15.27
CA HIS A 24 -11.76 60.01 15.44
C HIS A 24 -11.44 60.88 16.65
N ALA A 25 -11.06 60.25 17.76
CA ALA A 25 -10.61 60.93 18.96
C ALA A 25 -9.07 60.94 19.00
N ASP A 26 -8.46 61.98 18.42
CA ASP A 26 -7.00 62.13 18.44
C ASP A 26 -6.48 62.33 19.87
N ALA A 27 -7.19 63.13 20.68
CA ALA A 27 -6.90 63.37 22.09
C ALA A 27 -8.05 62.88 23.00
N VAL A 28 -7.69 62.24 24.12
CA VAL A 28 -8.66 61.81 25.14
C VAL A 28 -8.84 62.93 26.15
N GLN A 29 -10.00 63.59 26.12
CA GLN A 29 -10.33 64.70 27.04
C GLN A 29 -11.42 64.29 28.04
N THR A 30 -12.33 63.43 27.63
CA THR A 30 -13.46 62.96 28.44
C THR A 30 -13.46 61.45 28.60
N GLU A 31 -14.25 60.95 29.57
CA GLU A 31 -14.47 59.50 29.72
C GLU A 31 -15.10 58.89 28.46
N GLN A 32 -15.98 59.62 27.78
CA GLN A 32 -16.59 59.19 26.53
C GLN A 32 -15.55 59.03 25.41
N ASP A 33 -14.61 59.95 25.27
CA ASP A 33 -13.51 59.85 24.30
C ASP A 33 -12.65 58.62 24.57
N ARG A 34 -12.45 58.29 25.85
CA ARG A 34 -11.68 57.13 26.29
C ARG A 34 -12.35 55.82 25.85
N TRP A 35 -13.64 55.67 26.12
CA TRP A 35 -14.41 54.50 25.69
C TRP A 35 -14.48 54.38 24.17
N LEU A 36 -14.70 55.49 23.45
CA LEU A 36 -14.70 55.50 21.99
C LEU A 36 -13.34 55.04 21.43
N LYS A 37 -12.24 55.56 21.98
CA LYS A 37 -10.89 55.16 21.58
C LYS A 37 -10.61 53.70 21.91
N PHE A 38 -11.04 53.22 23.08
CA PHE A 38 -10.94 51.80 23.45
C PHE A 38 -11.72 50.89 22.50
N PHE A 39 -12.95 51.24 22.09
CA PHE A 39 -13.71 50.41 21.15
C PHE A 39 -13.10 50.38 19.74
N THR A 40 -12.43 51.45 19.32
CA THR A 40 -11.79 51.52 18.00
C THR A 40 -10.39 50.90 17.98
N GLU A 41 -9.61 51.05 19.05
CA GLU A 41 -8.19 50.66 19.09
C GLU A 41 -7.91 49.46 20.00
N GLY A 42 -8.86 49.03 20.84
CA GLY A 42 -8.67 48.07 21.93
C GLY A 42 -8.10 46.73 21.51
N GLU A 43 -8.42 46.25 20.30
CA GLU A 43 -7.86 45.01 19.75
C GLU A 43 -6.33 45.09 19.54
N ARG A 44 -5.80 46.29 19.27
CA ARG A 44 -4.39 46.54 19.00
C ARG A 44 -3.61 46.92 20.26
N LEU A 45 -4.29 47.18 21.37
CA LEU A 45 -3.65 47.56 22.62
C LEU A 45 -2.97 46.36 23.26
N ASP A 46 -1.75 46.56 23.75
CA ASP A 46 -1.04 45.56 24.55
C ASP A 46 -1.52 45.62 26.01
N PRO A 47 -2.12 44.54 26.56
CA PRO A 47 -2.52 44.49 27.96
C PRO A 47 -1.37 44.70 28.96
N GLY A 48 -0.12 44.43 28.56
CA GLY A 48 1.08 44.58 29.40
C GLY A 48 1.72 45.97 29.33
N ALA A 49 1.35 46.79 28.35
CA ALA A 49 1.93 48.10 28.09
C ALA A 49 0.83 49.11 27.72
N LEU A 50 -0.13 49.31 28.65
CA LEU A 50 -1.27 50.17 28.41
C LEU A 50 -0.85 51.65 28.30
N PRO A 51 -1.41 52.40 27.32
CA PRO A 51 -1.19 53.83 27.20
C PRO A 51 -1.65 54.60 28.45
N THR A 52 -1.08 55.78 28.69
CA THR A 52 -1.39 56.58 29.88
C THR A 52 -2.88 56.89 30.05
N TRP A 53 -3.60 57.07 28.94
CA TRP A 53 -5.04 57.34 28.96
C TRP A 53 -5.89 56.13 29.39
N MET A 54 -5.35 54.90 29.41
CA MET A 54 -6.00 53.67 29.88
C MET A 54 -5.79 53.40 31.37
N HIS A 55 -5.01 54.22 32.09
CA HIS A 55 -4.65 53.96 33.50
C HIS A 55 -5.78 54.31 34.49
N THR A 56 -7.02 53.96 34.19
CA THR A 56 -8.14 53.96 35.14
C THR A 56 -8.61 52.54 35.42
N ASP A 57 -9.29 52.35 36.54
CA ASP A 57 -9.67 51.02 36.99
C ASP A 57 -10.73 50.40 36.08
N GLU A 58 -11.65 51.21 35.56
CA GLU A 58 -12.68 50.80 34.61
C GLU A 58 -12.08 50.34 33.28
N MET A 59 -11.08 51.06 32.75
CA MET A 59 -10.40 50.69 31.51
C MET A 59 -9.55 49.43 31.67
N LYS A 60 -8.84 49.29 32.79
CA LYS A 60 -8.08 48.06 33.10
C LYS A 60 -9.02 46.85 33.18
N GLN A 61 -10.19 47.01 33.79
CA GLN A 61 -11.22 45.97 33.85
C GLN A 61 -11.78 45.64 32.45
N ALA A 62 -12.05 46.66 31.62
CA ALA A 62 -12.48 46.48 30.24
C ALA A 62 -11.44 45.73 29.41
N MET A 63 -10.16 46.11 29.52
CA MET A 63 -9.06 45.42 28.84
C MET A 63 -8.90 43.97 29.31
N SER A 64 -9.01 43.72 30.62
CA SER A 64 -8.97 42.36 31.17
C SER A 64 -10.08 41.49 30.59
N THR A 65 -11.27 42.06 30.39
CA THR A 65 -12.41 41.37 29.80
C THR A 65 -12.15 41.04 28.32
N LEU A 66 -11.68 42.03 27.55
CA LEU A 66 -11.32 41.84 26.13
C LEU A 66 -10.23 40.77 25.97
N LYS A 67 -9.19 40.83 26.81
CA LYS A 67 -8.12 39.83 26.86
C LYS A 67 -8.67 38.43 27.14
N ALA A 68 -9.56 38.29 28.12
CA ALA A 68 -10.13 36.99 28.47
C ALA A 68 -10.95 36.38 27.30
N PHE A 69 -11.63 37.20 26.50
CA PHE A 69 -12.30 36.72 25.28
C PHE A 69 -11.30 36.30 24.21
N SER A 70 -10.27 37.11 23.94
CA SER A 70 -9.21 36.80 22.97
C SER A 70 -8.45 35.52 23.32
N ASP A 71 -8.11 35.35 24.60
CA ASP A 71 -7.40 34.16 25.09
C ASP A 71 -8.25 32.89 24.94
N LYS A 72 -9.57 32.98 25.21
CA LYS A 72 -10.50 31.87 25.00
C LYS A 72 -10.61 31.48 23.53
N ASP A 73 -10.72 32.46 22.65
CA ASP A 73 -10.83 32.22 21.21
C ASP A 73 -9.54 31.58 20.64
N ARG A 74 -8.38 32.11 21.03
CA ARG A 74 -7.08 31.52 20.68
C ARG A 74 -6.94 30.08 21.23
N ALA A 75 -7.37 29.83 22.47
CA ALA A 75 -7.33 28.50 23.06
C ALA A 75 -8.26 27.51 22.32
N TYR A 76 -9.44 27.98 21.91
CA TYR A 76 -10.38 27.21 21.11
C TYR A 76 -9.80 26.85 19.74
N HIS A 77 -9.22 27.82 19.03
CA HIS A 77 -8.56 27.56 17.74
C HIS A 77 -7.36 26.63 17.87
N ALA A 78 -6.53 26.77 18.92
CA ALA A 78 -5.42 25.86 19.18
C ALA A 78 -5.91 24.43 19.46
N TYR A 79 -7.02 24.28 20.18
CA TYR A 79 -7.65 22.99 20.40
C TYR A 79 -8.19 22.39 19.09
N GLN A 80 -8.92 23.17 18.29
CA GLN A 80 -9.44 22.70 17.00
C GLN A 80 -8.32 22.28 16.05
N ALA A 81 -7.24 23.07 15.95
CA ALA A 81 -6.09 22.75 15.13
C ALA A 81 -5.47 21.39 15.53
N ARG A 82 -5.32 21.13 16.85
CA ARG A 82 -4.84 19.83 17.35
C ARG A 82 -5.77 18.68 16.97
N GLN A 83 -7.09 18.86 17.09
CA GLN A 83 -8.04 17.81 16.73
C GLN A 83 -8.02 17.50 15.22
N ASN A 84 -7.93 18.54 14.38
CA ASN A 84 -7.83 18.39 12.94
C ASN A 84 -6.53 17.66 12.55
N TYR A 85 -5.40 18.07 13.13
CA TYR A 85 -4.11 17.40 12.92
C TYR A 85 -4.18 15.91 13.26
N LEU A 86 -4.75 15.55 14.42
CA LEU A 86 -4.90 14.14 14.81
C LEU A 86 -5.83 13.35 13.90
N ARG A 87 -6.80 14.00 13.26
CA ARG A 87 -7.70 13.35 12.29
C ARG A 87 -6.97 13.10 10.98
N GLU A 88 -6.25 14.10 10.48
CA GLU A 88 -5.46 14.00 9.25
C GLU A 88 -4.36 12.94 9.40
N GLN A 89 -3.61 12.96 10.51
CA GLN A 89 -2.56 11.99 10.79
C GLN A 89 -3.12 10.56 10.82
N ARG A 90 -4.28 10.33 11.44
CA ARG A 90 -4.96 9.02 11.41
C ARG A 90 -5.44 8.62 10.02
N GLY A 91 -5.87 9.58 9.20
CA GLY A 91 -6.21 9.33 7.80
C GLY A 91 -5.00 8.86 7.00
N ILE A 92 -3.89 9.58 7.12
CA ILE A 92 -2.62 9.25 6.46
C ILE A 92 -2.14 7.86 6.90
N GLN A 93 -2.15 7.58 8.20
CA GLN A 93 -1.69 6.29 8.73
C GLN A 93 -2.50 5.13 8.16
N ARG A 94 -3.84 5.23 8.15
CA ARG A 94 -4.71 4.19 7.58
C ARG A 94 -4.42 3.96 6.10
N HIS A 95 -4.26 5.04 5.33
CA HIS A 95 -3.96 4.91 3.91
C HIS A 95 -2.61 4.24 3.65
N LEU A 96 -1.58 4.57 4.44
CA LEU A 96 -0.28 3.90 4.36
C LEU A 96 -0.37 2.42 4.71
N ASP A 97 -1.17 2.06 5.71
CA ASP A 97 -1.37 0.67 6.11
C ASP A 97 -2.14 -0.12 5.04
N GLU A 98 -3.18 0.48 4.45
CA GLU A 98 -3.91 -0.09 3.29
C GLU A 98 -2.96 -0.36 2.12
N LEU A 99 -2.16 0.63 1.70
CA LEU A 99 -1.19 0.48 0.61
C LEU A 99 -0.16 -0.63 0.88
N LYS A 100 0.31 -0.77 2.12
CA LYS A 100 1.20 -1.86 2.51
C LYS A 100 0.52 -3.21 2.35
N THR A 101 -0.71 -3.35 2.87
CA THR A 101 -1.45 -4.61 2.77
C THR A 101 -1.74 -4.99 1.32
N GLU A 102 -2.11 -4.03 0.47
CA GLU A 102 -2.30 -4.27 -0.97
C GLU A 102 -1.00 -4.72 -1.65
N THR A 103 0.13 -4.07 -1.32
CA THR A 103 1.44 -4.42 -1.87
C THR A 103 1.86 -5.84 -1.46
N GLU A 104 1.62 -6.22 -0.20
CA GLU A 104 1.90 -7.56 0.32
C GLU A 104 1.01 -8.61 -0.37
N GLN A 105 -0.28 -8.33 -0.53
CA GLN A 105 -1.20 -9.20 -1.25
C GLN A 105 -0.80 -9.40 -2.71
N GLN A 106 -0.40 -8.32 -3.40
CA GLN A 106 0.08 -8.41 -4.78
C GLN A 106 1.36 -9.25 -4.89
N ARG A 107 2.29 -9.11 -3.94
CA ARG A 107 3.51 -9.92 -3.89
C ARG A 107 3.18 -11.40 -3.67
N ALA A 108 2.30 -11.70 -2.72
CA ALA A 108 1.87 -13.07 -2.45
C ALA A 108 1.18 -13.70 -3.69
N ALA A 109 0.32 -12.95 -4.38
CA ALA A 109 -0.33 -13.42 -5.61
C ALA A 109 0.68 -13.67 -6.74
N LEU A 110 1.69 -12.80 -6.90
CA LEU A 110 2.75 -12.99 -7.87
C LEU A 110 3.63 -14.21 -7.56
N GLU A 111 3.91 -14.45 -6.28
CA GLU A 111 4.66 -15.61 -5.82
C GLU A 111 3.90 -16.92 -6.07
N GLN A 112 2.60 -16.96 -5.73
CA GLN A 112 1.72 -18.09 -6.03
C GLN A 112 1.66 -18.38 -7.54
N ALA A 113 1.47 -17.36 -8.36
CA ALA A 113 1.44 -17.52 -9.82
C ALA A 113 2.78 -18.01 -10.39
N ARG A 114 3.92 -17.69 -9.75
CA ARG A 114 5.22 -18.24 -10.13
C ARG A 114 5.35 -19.70 -9.73
N ALA A 115 4.95 -20.05 -8.51
CA ALA A 115 4.96 -21.42 -8.03
C ALA A 115 4.10 -22.35 -8.89
N GLU A 116 2.89 -21.91 -9.27
CA GLU A 116 2.01 -22.66 -10.18
C GLU A 116 2.64 -22.88 -11.56
N LYS A 117 3.32 -21.85 -12.11
CA LYS A 117 4.03 -21.97 -13.39
C LYS A 117 5.20 -22.95 -13.30
N GLU A 118 5.94 -22.93 -12.21
CA GLU A 118 7.06 -23.84 -11.99
C GLU A 118 6.58 -25.28 -11.84
N GLN A 119 5.51 -25.51 -11.07
CA GLN A 119 4.86 -26.83 -10.97
C GLN A 119 4.40 -27.34 -12.34
N ALA A 120 3.71 -26.51 -13.13
CA ALA A 120 3.27 -26.89 -14.46
C ALA A 120 4.44 -27.18 -15.43
N GLN A 121 5.59 -26.52 -15.25
CA GLN A 121 6.80 -26.84 -16.01
C GLN A 121 7.40 -28.17 -15.59
N ALA A 122 7.50 -28.42 -14.28
CA ALA A 122 7.99 -29.67 -13.73
C ALA A 122 7.13 -30.88 -14.17
N GLU A 123 5.80 -30.74 -14.16
CA GLU A 123 4.89 -31.78 -14.66
C GLU A 123 5.11 -32.08 -16.15
N LYS A 124 5.28 -31.04 -16.98
CA LYS A 124 5.58 -31.22 -18.41
C LYS A 124 6.93 -31.90 -18.63
N GLU A 125 7.92 -31.59 -17.82
CA GLU A 125 9.24 -32.22 -17.90
C GLU A 125 9.17 -33.69 -17.49
N GLN A 126 8.44 -34.02 -16.43
CA GLN A 126 8.18 -35.39 -16.02
C GLN A 126 7.44 -36.19 -17.10
N GLU A 127 6.42 -35.61 -17.74
CA GLU A 127 5.70 -36.27 -18.83
C GLU A 127 6.63 -36.54 -20.03
N ARG A 128 7.52 -35.60 -20.37
CA ARG A 128 8.51 -35.78 -21.44
C ARG A 128 9.50 -36.89 -21.10
N ALA A 129 10.03 -36.89 -19.88
CA ALA A 129 10.95 -37.91 -19.40
C ALA A 129 10.29 -39.31 -19.43
N ALA A 130 9.03 -39.42 -19.00
CA ALA A 130 8.28 -40.67 -19.06
C ALA A 130 8.09 -41.18 -20.51
N LYS A 131 7.73 -40.28 -21.44
CA LYS A 131 7.63 -40.64 -22.87
C LYS A 131 8.95 -41.07 -23.47
N GLU A 132 10.06 -40.45 -23.06
CA GLU A 132 11.40 -40.82 -23.52
C GLU A 132 11.80 -42.21 -22.99
N GLN A 133 11.55 -42.48 -21.71
CA GLN A 133 11.77 -43.80 -21.12
C GLN A 133 10.95 -44.89 -21.81
N GLU A 134 9.68 -44.63 -22.12
CA GLU A 134 8.83 -45.57 -22.84
C GLU A 134 9.37 -45.87 -24.25
N ARG A 135 9.87 -44.84 -24.96
CA ARG A 135 10.49 -45.00 -26.28
C ARG A 135 11.77 -45.83 -26.19
N ALA A 136 12.63 -45.53 -25.22
CA ALA A 136 13.86 -46.28 -24.99
C ALA A 136 13.58 -47.76 -24.66
N ALA A 137 12.56 -48.04 -23.84
CA ALA A 137 12.15 -49.41 -23.53
C ALA A 137 11.64 -50.15 -24.78
N LYS A 138 10.81 -49.50 -25.62
CA LYS A 138 10.34 -50.07 -26.89
C LYS A 138 11.49 -50.35 -27.86
N GLU A 139 12.49 -49.48 -27.91
CA GLU A 139 13.67 -49.67 -28.75
C GLU A 139 14.53 -50.85 -28.27
N GLN A 140 14.76 -50.96 -26.96
CA GLN A 140 15.45 -52.11 -26.37
C GLN A 140 14.71 -53.43 -26.63
N GLU A 141 13.38 -53.44 -26.53
CA GLU A 141 12.58 -54.63 -26.83
C GLU A 141 12.72 -55.05 -28.31
N ARG A 142 12.71 -54.09 -29.24
CA ARG A 142 12.92 -54.36 -30.67
C ARG A 142 14.32 -54.92 -30.92
N ALA A 143 15.36 -54.31 -30.36
CA ALA A 143 16.73 -54.78 -30.47
C ALA A 143 16.89 -56.21 -29.91
N ALA A 144 16.26 -56.51 -28.78
CA ALA A 144 16.26 -57.86 -28.19
C ALA A 144 15.55 -58.89 -29.09
N LYS A 145 14.42 -58.53 -29.71
CA LYS A 145 13.70 -59.38 -30.67
C LYS A 145 14.55 -59.66 -31.91
N GLU A 146 15.22 -58.65 -32.45
CA GLU A 146 16.11 -58.80 -33.61
C GLU A 146 17.33 -59.68 -33.29
N GLN A 147 17.94 -59.51 -32.11
CA GLN A 147 19.01 -60.40 -31.65
C GLN A 147 18.54 -61.85 -31.44
N ALA A 148 17.32 -62.05 -30.95
CA ALA A 148 16.76 -63.39 -30.81
C ALA A 148 16.49 -64.05 -32.18
N GLN A 149 15.98 -63.29 -33.15
CA GLN A 149 15.77 -63.77 -34.52
C GLN A 149 17.08 -64.16 -35.20
N THR A 150 18.08 -63.30 -35.16
CA THR A 150 19.41 -63.59 -35.73
C THR A 150 20.06 -64.83 -35.10
N ARG A 151 19.96 -65.00 -33.77
CA ARG A 151 20.41 -66.24 -33.10
C ARG A 151 19.65 -67.48 -33.56
N ALA A 152 18.33 -67.38 -33.69
CA ALA A 152 17.52 -68.50 -34.16
C ALA A 152 17.83 -68.88 -35.61
N GLU A 153 18.11 -67.90 -36.48
CA GLU A 153 18.56 -68.13 -37.85
C GLU A 153 19.94 -68.79 -37.90
N GLN A 154 20.89 -68.32 -37.09
CA GLN A 154 22.21 -68.95 -36.97
C GLN A 154 22.10 -70.39 -36.47
N GLU A 155 21.24 -70.67 -35.47
CA GLU A 155 21.03 -72.02 -34.96
C GLU A 155 20.40 -72.93 -36.03
N ARG A 156 19.45 -72.43 -36.82
CA ARG A 156 18.87 -73.18 -37.96
C ARG A 156 19.93 -73.47 -39.02
N ALA A 157 20.72 -72.48 -39.41
CA ALA A 157 21.81 -72.67 -40.38
C ALA A 157 22.86 -73.67 -39.87
N ALA A 158 23.22 -73.63 -38.59
CA ALA A 158 24.14 -74.59 -37.98
C ALA A 158 23.56 -76.01 -37.97
N LYS A 159 22.27 -76.17 -37.65
CA LYS A 159 21.58 -77.47 -37.73
C LYS A 159 21.56 -78.02 -39.15
N GLU A 160 21.27 -77.17 -40.14
CA GLU A 160 21.26 -77.56 -41.56
C GLU A 160 22.66 -77.99 -42.03
N ALA A 161 23.69 -77.22 -41.69
CA ALA A 161 25.08 -77.56 -42.00
C ALA A 161 25.50 -78.89 -41.36
N ALA A 162 25.15 -79.13 -40.10
CA ALA A 162 25.45 -80.40 -39.41
C ALA A 162 24.73 -81.59 -40.07
N LEU A 163 23.47 -81.42 -40.49
CA LEU A 163 22.74 -82.45 -41.23
C LEU A 163 23.38 -82.74 -42.60
N ALA A 164 23.82 -81.71 -43.31
CA ALA A 164 24.53 -81.87 -44.57
C ALA A 164 25.86 -82.62 -44.40
N GLU A 165 26.59 -82.35 -43.32
CA GLU A 165 27.84 -83.04 -43.00
C GLU A 165 27.60 -84.51 -42.61
N ILE A 166 26.57 -84.81 -41.82
CA ILE A 166 26.15 -86.19 -41.54
C ILE A 166 25.79 -86.92 -42.83
N ALA A 167 25.07 -86.28 -43.76
CA ALA A 167 24.72 -86.86 -45.05
C ALA A 167 25.98 -87.17 -45.89
N ARG A 168 26.96 -86.26 -45.91
CA ARG A 168 28.25 -86.46 -46.59
C ARG A 168 29.02 -87.64 -45.99
N LEU A 169 29.13 -87.72 -44.67
CA LEU A 169 29.82 -88.82 -43.98
C LEU A 169 29.14 -90.17 -44.24
N LYS A 170 27.81 -90.21 -44.27
CA LYS A 170 27.05 -91.42 -44.62
C LYS A 170 27.34 -91.88 -46.06
N ALA A 171 27.40 -90.95 -47.02
CA ALA A 171 27.73 -91.29 -48.41
C ALA A 171 29.15 -91.87 -48.53
N GLN A 172 30.12 -91.27 -47.85
CA GLN A 172 31.51 -91.75 -47.84
C GLN A 172 31.64 -93.17 -47.22
N LEU A 173 30.89 -93.47 -46.16
CA LEU A 173 30.84 -94.82 -45.56
C LEU A 173 30.17 -95.85 -46.50
N GLN A 174 29.15 -95.45 -47.25
CA GLN A 174 28.51 -96.33 -48.25
C GLN A 174 29.43 -96.66 -49.42
N ASP A 175 30.26 -95.72 -49.87
CA ASP A 175 31.26 -95.98 -50.91
C ASP A 175 32.40 -96.87 -50.39
N GLN A 176 32.82 -96.71 -49.14
CA GLN A 176 33.81 -97.58 -48.49
C GLN A 176 33.32 -99.01 -48.25
N THR A 177 32.01 -99.21 -48.05
CA THR A 177 31.41 -100.54 -47.90
C THR A 177 31.07 -101.22 -49.22
N ARG A 178 31.08 -100.48 -50.35
CA ARG A 178 30.96 -101.02 -51.72
C ARG A 178 32.27 -101.41 -52.38
N THR A 179 33.40 -101.03 -51.79
CA THR A 179 34.75 -101.28 -52.32
C THR A 179 35.50 -102.41 -51.60
N HIS A 180 34.81 -103.18 -50.76
CA HIS A 180 35.25 -104.45 -50.14
C HIS A 180 34.30 -105.58 -50.54
#